data_AF-A0A2E7EAT1-F1
#
_entry.id   AF-A0A2E7EAT1-F1
#
_cell.length_a   1.000
_cell.length_b   1.000
_cell.length_c   1.000
_cell.angle_alpha   90.00
_cell.angle_beta   90.00
_cell.angle_gamma   90.00
#
_symmetry.space_group_name_H-M   'P 1'
#
loop_
_entity.id
_entity.type
_entity.pdbx_description
1 polymer ?
#
loop_
_entity_poly.entity_id
_entity_poly.type
_entity_poly.pdbx_seq_one_letter_code
_entity_poly.pdbx_strand_id
1 'polypeptide(L)'
;MGLHQLEQKSNPVDELDRSYPRWRESFPIPLDDETGRGFLNGLLTTASKEARKTSPSGSSLACEHFLLPVSECLETEITLPVELSMTVNQLPASNRFDLSIHEGRTLLASVGPAYSVVSEKLIKVRVRQQKFICRRKDPSKALSVVASIGGQAVCAVEIPGSVLDLGVVPVGFDSSDESLRWHCVGQSSFTTRVQDLTLLVPEDSQVSSEDCSVIEQALSVFDTRLWHFSGCGRVTCANEDVFSIRLGGAQSFNSPIELKGKLLDYPTRPSALHLS
;
A
#
# COMPACT_ATOMS: atom_id res chain seq x y z
N MET A 1 -16.97 18.54 15.76
CA MET A 1 -16.20 19.57 15.02
C MET A 1 -14.73 19.26 15.23
N GLY A 2 -13.89 18.89 14.27
CA GLY A 2 -14.01 18.54 12.86
C GLY A 2 -12.60 18.09 12.43
N LEU A 3 -12.43 16.82 12.03
CA LEU A 3 -11.15 16.24 11.57
C LEU A 3 -10.78 16.65 10.13
N HIS A 4 -11.50 17.61 9.55
CA HIS A 4 -11.64 17.77 8.10
C HIS A 4 -10.63 18.72 7.43
N GLN A 5 -9.46 19.01 8.03
CA GLN A 5 -8.58 20.03 7.45
C GLN A 5 -7.06 19.78 7.59
N LEU A 6 -6.64 18.58 7.99
CA LEU A 6 -5.23 18.18 7.96
C LEU A 6 -4.73 17.84 6.54
N GLU A 7 -5.66 17.60 5.62
CA GLU A 7 -5.41 16.98 4.30
C GLU A 7 -4.85 17.93 3.23
N GLN A 8 -4.87 19.24 3.46
CA GLN A 8 -4.51 20.25 2.44
C GLN A 8 -3.22 21.02 2.74
N LYS A 9 -2.47 20.64 3.78
CA LYS A 9 -1.30 21.39 4.23
C LYS A 9 -0.07 20.51 4.33
N SER A 10 1.08 21.08 3.98
CA SER A 10 2.38 20.39 3.93
C SER A 10 2.92 19.90 5.28
N ASN A 11 2.32 20.31 6.41
CA ASN A 11 2.76 19.94 7.76
C ASN A 11 1.55 19.74 8.71
N PRO A 12 0.93 18.55 8.72
CA PRO A 12 -0.29 18.30 9.50
C PRO A 12 -0.06 18.36 11.02
N VAL A 13 1.17 18.15 11.50
CA VAL A 13 1.54 18.30 12.92
C VAL A 13 1.30 19.73 13.41
N ASP A 14 1.60 20.76 12.60
CA ASP A 14 1.42 22.17 13.00
C ASP A 14 -0.07 22.54 13.19
N GLU A 15 -0.96 21.89 12.44
CA GLU A 15 -2.40 22.10 12.59
C GLU A 15 -2.96 21.32 13.78
N LEU A 16 -2.41 20.14 14.08
CA LEU A 16 -2.74 19.41 15.32
C LEU A 16 -2.29 20.20 16.56
N ASP A 17 -1.13 20.84 16.50
CA ASP A 17 -0.62 21.74 17.55
C ASP A 17 -1.53 22.94 17.78
N ARG A 18 -2.10 23.47 16.70
CA ARG A 18 -3.01 24.61 16.73
C ARG A 18 -4.42 24.24 17.17
N SER A 19 -4.95 23.10 16.72
CA SER A 19 -6.35 22.69 16.93
C SER A 19 -6.56 21.86 18.19
N TYR A 20 -5.54 21.12 18.63
CA TYR A 20 -5.58 20.34 19.87
C TYR A 20 -4.21 20.38 20.59
N PRO A 21 -3.81 21.50 21.22
CA PRO A 21 -2.43 21.73 21.67
C PRO A 21 -1.83 20.69 22.64
N ARG A 22 -2.68 19.90 23.32
CA ARG A 22 -2.28 18.84 24.26
C ARG A 22 -2.38 17.43 23.69
N TRP A 23 -2.57 17.30 22.38
CA TRP A 23 -2.66 16.00 21.73
C TRP A 23 -1.44 15.10 22.00
N ARG A 24 -0.25 15.70 22.14
CA ARG A 24 1.01 15.02 22.49
C ARG A 24 0.97 14.32 23.84
N GLU A 25 0.23 14.87 24.82
CA GLU A 25 0.08 14.27 26.14
C GLU A 25 -0.79 13.01 26.12
N SER A 26 -1.62 12.87 25.08
CA SER A 26 -2.47 11.70 24.85
C SER A 26 -1.83 10.71 23.88
N PHE A 27 -0.63 11.00 23.38
CA PHE A 27 0.07 10.15 22.43
C PHE A 27 0.92 9.11 23.18
N PRO A 28 0.83 7.82 22.82
CA PRO A 28 1.34 6.73 23.65
C PRO A 28 2.89 6.61 23.72
N ILE A 29 3.63 7.50 23.06
CA ILE A 29 5.10 7.50 23.03
C ILE A 29 5.60 8.95 23.16
N PRO A 30 6.53 9.27 24.08
CA PRO A 30 7.17 10.59 24.13
C PRO A 30 8.11 10.73 22.93
N LEU A 31 7.98 11.83 22.19
CA LEU A 31 8.68 12.07 20.94
C LEU A 31 9.64 13.24 21.11
N ASP A 32 10.90 13.05 20.73
CA ASP A 32 11.88 14.12 20.62
C ASP A 32 11.65 14.88 19.29
N ASP A 33 11.75 16.21 19.35
CA ASP A 33 11.02 17.15 18.49
C ASP A 33 11.34 17.13 16.97
N GLU A 34 12.46 16.55 16.53
CA GLU A 34 12.86 16.62 15.12
C GLU A 34 12.60 15.31 14.34
N THR A 35 12.97 14.15 14.90
CA THR A 35 12.75 12.83 14.26
C THR A 35 11.30 12.35 14.38
N GLY A 36 10.61 12.69 15.48
CA GLY A 36 9.22 12.27 15.72
C GLY A 36 8.23 12.87 14.70
N ARG A 37 8.51 14.07 14.20
CA ARG A 37 7.63 14.78 13.25
C ARG A 37 7.59 14.10 11.87
N GLY A 38 8.72 13.61 11.38
CA GLY A 38 8.80 12.89 10.11
C GLY A 38 8.02 11.58 10.13
N PHE A 39 8.18 10.81 11.22
CA PHE A 39 7.46 9.56 11.45
C PHE A 39 5.95 9.77 11.58
N LEU A 40 5.52 10.78 12.33
CA LEU A 40 4.11 11.16 12.48
C LEU A 40 3.46 11.59 11.17
N ASN A 41 4.17 12.40 10.38
CA ASN A 41 3.69 12.80 9.05
C ASN A 41 3.52 11.56 8.16
N GLY A 42 4.45 10.60 8.22
CA GLY A 42 4.32 9.31 7.53
C GLY A 42 3.09 8.51 7.98
N LEU A 43 2.93 8.29 9.28
CA LEU A 43 1.80 7.54 9.85
C LEU A 43 0.44 8.17 9.57
N LEU A 44 0.31 9.48 9.76
CA LEU A 44 -0.93 10.22 9.49
C LEU A 44 -1.27 10.22 8.00
N THR A 45 -0.27 10.37 7.13
CA THR A 45 -0.47 10.27 5.68
C THR A 45 -0.97 8.88 5.29
N THR A 46 -0.39 7.82 5.85
CA THR A 46 -0.79 6.43 5.60
C THR A 46 -2.19 6.14 6.17
N ALA A 47 -2.49 6.58 7.39
CA ALA A 47 -3.81 6.43 8.00
C ALA A 47 -4.90 7.20 7.25
N SER A 48 -4.60 8.40 6.75
CA SER A 48 -5.50 9.18 5.90
C SER A 48 -5.71 8.55 4.52
N LYS A 49 -4.71 7.85 3.96
CA LYS A 49 -4.89 7.05 2.72
C LYS A 49 -5.81 5.87 2.95
N GLU A 50 -5.69 5.19 4.09
CA GLU A 50 -6.55 4.07 4.48
C GLU A 50 -8.00 4.50 4.78
N ALA A 51 -8.21 5.67 5.40
CA ALA A 51 -9.54 6.21 5.68
C ALA A 51 -10.34 6.64 4.43
N ARG A 52 -9.69 6.86 3.28
CA ARG A 52 -10.36 7.16 1.99
C ARG A 52 -11.08 5.96 1.39
N LYS A 53 -10.87 4.75 1.90
CA LYS A 53 -11.56 3.53 1.42
C LYS A 53 -13.07 3.52 1.68
N THR A 54 -13.63 4.52 2.38
CA THR A 54 -15.06 4.60 2.68
C THR A 54 -15.69 5.92 2.22
N SER A 55 -15.81 6.14 0.90
CA SER A 55 -16.77 7.11 0.36
C SER A 55 -17.94 6.37 -0.31
N PRO A 56 -19.20 6.66 0.05
CA PRO A 56 -20.35 6.00 -0.56
C PRO A 56 -20.70 6.65 -1.92
N SER A 57 -21.03 5.79 -2.89
CA SER A 57 -21.47 6.03 -4.28
C SER A 57 -20.38 6.14 -5.36
N GLY A 58 -20.25 5.05 -6.15
CA GLY A 58 -19.25 4.84 -7.20
C GLY A 58 -18.00 4.15 -6.65
N SER A 59 -17.57 3.03 -7.25
CA SER A 59 -16.31 2.36 -6.84
C SER A 59 -15.15 3.36 -6.90
N SER A 60 -14.37 3.48 -5.83
CA SER A 60 -13.17 4.31 -5.83
C SER A 60 -12.13 3.78 -6.81
N LEU A 61 -11.25 4.66 -7.31
CA LEU A 61 -10.08 4.24 -8.07
C LEU A 61 -9.22 3.32 -7.20
N ALA A 62 -9.04 2.07 -7.63
CA ALA A 62 -8.34 1.05 -6.84
C ALA A 62 -7.70 0.01 -7.76
N CYS A 63 -6.79 -0.78 -7.20
CA CYS A 63 -6.28 -1.97 -7.85
C CYS A 63 -6.03 -3.12 -6.87
N GLU A 64 -6.01 -4.33 -7.41
CA GLU A 64 -5.63 -5.57 -6.73
C GLU A 64 -4.57 -6.28 -7.58
N HIS A 65 -3.61 -6.91 -6.92
CA HIS A 65 -2.48 -7.56 -7.58
C HIS A 65 -2.58 -9.06 -7.47
N PHE A 66 -2.18 -9.76 -8.53
CA PHE A 66 -2.24 -11.20 -8.63
C PHE A 66 -0.94 -11.76 -9.19
N LEU A 67 -0.31 -12.69 -8.49
CA LEU A 67 0.78 -13.49 -9.03
C LEU A 67 0.19 -14.66 -9.82
N LEU A 68 0.67 -14.87 -11.04
CA LEU A 68 0.31 -16.03 -11.86
C LEU A 68 1.50 -16.99 -11.89
N PRO A 69 1.52 -18.05 -11.06
CA PRO A 69 2.71 -18.88 -10.87
C PRO A 69 3.15 -19.59 -12.15
N VAL A 70 2.19 -20.07 -12.95
CA VAL A 70 2.45 -20.83 -14.18
C VAL A 70 3.15 -19.98 -15.25
N SER A 71 2.84 -18.69 -15.30
CA SER A 71 3.40 -17.76 -16.28
C SER A 71 4.45 -16.82 -15.70
N GLU A 72 4.79 -17.00 -14.42
CA GLU A 72 5.77 -16.19 -13.69
C GLU A 72 5.57 -14.69 -13.89
N CYS A 73 4.32 -14.22 -13.87
CA CYS A 73 4.01 -12.83 -14.11
C CYS A 73 3.04 -12.26 -13.09
N LEU A 74 3.10 -10.94 -12.94
CA LEU A 74 2.20 -10.20 -12.07
C LEU A 74 1.12 -9.53 -12.92
N GLU A 75 -0.14 -9.82 -12.61
CA GLU A 75 -1.28 -9.10 -13.14
C GLU A 75 -1.81 -8.11 -12.10
N THR A 76 -2.39 -7.03 -12.59
CA THR A 76 -3.08 -6.05 -11.75
C THR A 76 -4.46 -5.83 -12.32
N GLU A 77 -5.47 -6.09 -11.52
CA GLU A 77 -6.85 -5.71 -11.80
C GLU A 77 -7.05 -4.27 -11.35
N ILE A 78 -7.52 -3.41 -12.23
CA ILE A 78 -7.77 -1.99 -11.98
C ILE A 78 -9.27 -1.77 -12.02
N THR A 79 -9.78 -1.12 -10.98
CA THR A 79 -11.15 -0.63 -10.90
C THR A 79 -11.17 0.90 -11.00
N LEU A 80 -11.79 1.42 -12.05
CA LEU A 80 -12.01 2.85 -12.26
C LEU A 80 -13.42 3.25 -11.75
N PRO A 81 -13.58 4.46 -11.19
CA PRO A 81 -14.90 5.01 -10.89
C PRO A 81 -15.71 5.30 -12.15
N VAL A 82 -17.03 5.43 -12.02
CA VAL A 82 -17.92 5.93 -13.09
C VAL A 82 -17.48 7.33 -13.55
N GLU A 83 -17.10 8.18 -12.60
CA GLU A 83 -16.58 9.53 -12.83
C GLU A 83 -15.19 9.63 -12.22
N LEU A 84 -14.20 9.93 -13.05
CA LEU A 84 -12.82 10.15 -12.63
C LEU A 84 -12.52 11.65 -12.60
N SER A 85 -12.08 12.14 -11.46
CA SER A 85 -11.67 13.54 -11.29
C SER A 85 -10.15 13.65 -11.36
N MET A 86 -9.64 14.54 -12.21
CA MET A 86 -8.20 14.77 -12.40
C MET A 86 -7.90 16.27 -12.38
N THR A 87 -6.81 16.66 -11.72
CA THR A 87 -6.35 18.05 -11.69
C THR A 87 -5.53 18.36 -12.93
N VAL A 88 -5.79 19.51 -13.55
CA VAL A 88 -5.05 20.04 -14.69
C VAL A 88 -4.34 21.34 -14.30
N ASN A 89 -3.13 21.55 -14.83
CA ASN A 89 -2.34 22.75 -14.57
C ASN A 89 -2.83 23.97 -15.37
N GLN A 90 -3.41 23.71 -16.54
CA GLN A 90 -3.90 24.73 -17.47
C GLN A 90 -5.24 24.27 -18.06
N LEU A 91 -6.05 25.24 -18.50
CA LEU A 91 -7.33 24.93 -19.12
C LEU A 91 -7.09 24.16 -20.44
N PRO A 92 -7.64 22.94 -20.59
CA PRO A 92 -7.44 22.14 -21.79
C PRO A 92 -8.11 22.78 -23.01
N ALA A 93 -7.51 22.62 -24.19
CA ALA A 93 -8.06 23.12 -25.45
C ALA A 93 -9.29 22.33 -25.95
N SER A 94 -9.63 21.21 -25.31
CA SER A 94 -10.72 20.32 -25.70
C SER A 94 -11.34 19.68 -24.45
N ASN A 95 -12.65 19.40 -24.52
CA ASN A 95 -13.39 18.63 -23.52
C ASN A 95 -13.46 17.13 -23.85
N ARG A 96 -12.79 16.71 -24.94
CA ARG A 96 -12.64 15.32 -25.35
C ARG A 96 -11.20 14.90 -25.12
N PHE A 97 -11.04 13.85 -24.32
CA PHE A 97 -9.77 13.23 -23.96
C PHE A 97 -9.72 11.79 -24.44
N ASP A 98 -8.52 11.28 -24.65
CA ASP A 98 -8.26 9.85 -24.71
C ASP A 98 -7.65 9.40 -23.38
N LEU A 99 -8.27 8.42 -22.73
CA LEU A 99 -7.80 7.85 -21.48
C LEU A 99 -6.94 6.60 -21.74
N SER A 100 -5.89 6.45 -20.95
CA SER A 100 -5.00 5.29 -20.98
C SER A 100 -4.46 4.94 -19.59
N ILE A 101 -4.07 3.67 -19.41
CA ILE A 101 -3.39 3.17 -18.21
C ILE A 101 -1.91 3.06 -18.52
N HIS A 102 -1.08 3.67 -17.67
CA HIS A 102 0.37 3.69 -17.78
C HIS A 102 1.03 3.10 -16.54
N GLU A 103 2.16 2.43 -16.74
CA GLU A 103 3.12 2.03 -15.72
C GLU A 103 4.37 2.91 -15.85
N GLY A 104 4.51 3.90 -14.95
CA GLY A 104 5.40 5.03 -15.16
C GLY A 104 5.13 5.72 -16.50
N ARG A 105 6.06 5.60 -17.46
CA ARG A 105 5.91 6.17 -18.82
C ARG A 105 5.38 5.17 -19.85
N THR A 106 5.28 3.90 -19.51
CA THR A 106 4.92 2.83 -20.44
C THR A 106 3.41 2.69 -20.53
N LEU A 107 2.85 2.76 -21.74
CA LEU A 107 1.45 2.45 -21.98
C LEU A 107 1.19 0.96 -21.75
N LEU A 108 0.22 0.63 -20.90
CA LEU A 108 -0.25 -0.75 -20.68
C LEU A 108 -1.58 -1.03 -21.38
N ALA A 109 -2.52 -0.09 -21.33
CA ALA A 109 -3.84 -0.26 -21.95
C ALA A 109 -4.44 1.07 -22.40
N SER A 110 -5.21 1.03 -23.50
CA SER A 110 -6.09 2.12 -23.90
C SER A 110 -7.46 1.94 -23.24
N VAL A 111 -7.91 2.95 -22.50
CA VAL A 111 -9.26 3.01 -21.91
C VAL A 111 -10.25 3.56 -22.95
N GLY A 112 -9.75 4.42 -23.84
CA GLY A 112 -10.50 4.98 -24.96
C GLY A 112 -10.99 6.42 -24.74
N PRO A 113 -11.77 6.96 -25.69
CA PRO A 113 -12.18 8.35 -25.67
C PRO A 113 -13.21 8.61 -24.57
N ALA A 114 -13.07 9.74 -23.89
CA ALA A 114 -13.97 10.18 -22.85
C ALA A 114 -14.23 11.70 -22.93
N TYR A 115 -15.47 12.07 -22.63
CA TYR A 115 -15.88 13.48 -22.57
C TYR A 115 -15.85 13.94 -21.12
N SER A 116 -15.38 15.17 -20.92
CA SER A 116 -15.20 15.76 -19.60
C SER A 116 -16.03 17.01 -19.41
N VAL A 117 -16.44 17.25 -18.17
CA VAL A 117 -16.79 18.59 -17.70
C VAL A 117 -15.52 19.22 -17.13
N VAL A 118 -15.17 20.42 -17.62
CA VAL A 118 -14.00 21.17 -17.17
C VAL A 118 -14.46 22.33 -16.29
N SER A 119 -13.91 22.41 -15.07
CA SER A 119 -14.16 23.52 -14.14
C SER A 119 -12.83 23.99 -13.57
N GLU A 120 -12.38 25.18 -13.98
CA GLU A 120 -11.10 25.78 -13.60
C GLU A 120 -9.89 24.84 -13.79
N LYS A 121 -9.51 24.12 -12.73
CA LYS A 121 -8.36 23.21 -12.67
C LYS A 121 -8.75 21.75 -12.48
N LEU A 122 -10.03 21.41 -12.56
CA LEU A 122 -10.52 20.05 -12.40
C LEU A 122 -11.23 19.60 -13.66
N ILE A 123 -10.85 18.43 -14.17
CA ILE A 123 -11.62 17.72 -15.19
C ILE A 123 -12.33 16.54 -14.56
N LYS A 124 -13.62 16.40 -14.86
CA LYS A 124 -14.45 15.27 -14.47
C LYS A 124 -14.79 14.47 -15.70
N VAL A 125 -14.29 13.25 -15.77
CA VAL A 125 -14.37 12.40 -16.96
C VAL A 125 -15.27 11.21 -16.67
N ARG A 126 -16.28 10.98 -17.52
CA ARG A 126 -17.12 9.80 -17.42
C ARG A 126 -16.42 8.60 -18.05
N VAL A 127 -16.18 7.57 -17.25
CA VAL A 127 -15.52 6.32 -17.64
C VAL A 127 -16.57 5.28 -18.02
N ARG A 128 -16.43 4.65 -19.19
CA ARG A 128 -17.39 3.65 -19.70
C ARG A 128 -17.04 2.23 -19.31
N GLN A 129 -15.76 1.86 -19.46
CA GLN A 129 -15.23 0.59 -19.02
C GLN A 129 -14.47 0.81 -17.72
N GLN A 130 -14.88 0.11 -16.67
CA GLN A 130 -14.36 0.36 -15.32
C GLN A 130 -13.38 -0.70 -14.85
N LYS A 131 -13.34 -1.86 -15.50
CA LYS A 131 -12.45 -2.96 -15.13
C LYS A 131 -11.43 -3.21 -16.24
N PHE A 132 -10.18 -3.25 -15.84
CA PHE A 132 -9.05 -3.57 -16.69
C PHE A 132 -8.15 -4.57 -15.99
N ILE A 133 -7.56 -5.46 -16.76
CA ILE A 133 -6.51 -6.35 -16.28
C ILE A 133 -5.28 -6.02 -17.11
N CYS A 134 -4.15 -5.80 -16.43
CA CYS A 134 -2.89 -5.49 -17.08
C CYS A 134 -1.78 -6.35 -16.50
N ARG A 135 -0.93 -6.90 -17.38
CA ARG A 135 0.34 -7.51 -16.97
C ARG A 135 1.35 -6.42 -16.68
N ARG A 136 1.98 -6.51 -15.52
CA ARG A 136 3.00 -5.57 -15.05
C ARG A 136 4.33 -5.90 -15.71
N LYS A 137 5.06 -4.87 -16.14
CA LYS A 137 6.44 -5.03 -16.64
C LYS A 137 7.44 -4.66 -15.55
N ASP A 138 7.11 -3.62 -14.77
CA ASP A 138 7.90 -3.15 -13.65
C ASP A 138 6.97 -2.81 -12.47
N PRO A 139 6.74 -3.77 -11.57
CA PRO A 139 5.86 -3.61 -10.42
C PRO A 139 6.26 -2.50 -9.44
N SER A 140 7.53 -2.07 -9.45
CA SER A 140 8.03 -0.95 -8.64
C SER A 140 7.53 0.42 -9.12
N LYS A 141 7.04 0.50 -10.36
CA LYS A 141 6.49 1.73 -10.92
C LYS A 141 5.00 1.84 -10.63
N ALA A 142 4.59 3.03 -10.18
CA ALA A 142 3.18 3.33 -9.98
C ALA A 142 2.39 3.24 -11.30
N LEU A 143 1.16 2.77 -11.19
CA LEU A 143 0.19 2.82 -12.26
C LEU A 143 -0.57 4.15 -12.22
N SER A 144 -0.88 4.70 -13.39
CA SER A 144 -1.65 5.94 -13.51
C SER A 144 -2.67 5.86 -14.63
N VAL A 145 -3.79 6.56 -14.45
CA VAL A 145 -4.70 6.90 -15.55
C VAL A 145 -4.26 8.23 -16.12
N VAL A 146 -3.91 8.25 -17.40
CA VAL A 146 -3.45 9.44 -18.13
C VAL A 146 -4.55 9.90 -19.06
N ALA A 147 -4.85 11.20 -19.04
CA ALA A 147 -5.73 11.85 -19.99
C ALA A 147 -4.92 12.64 -21.01
N SER A 148 -5.17 12.39 -22.29
CA SER A 148 -4.42 12.97 -23.40
C SER A 148 -5.33 13.69 -24.41
N ILE A 149 -4.79 14.70 -25.09
CA ILE A 149 -5.42 15.36 -26.24
C ILE A 149 -4.43 15.27 -27.40
N GLY A 150 -4.85 14.70 -28.53
CA GLY A 150 -3.98 14.55 -29.71
C GLY A 150 -2.69 13.75 -29.43
N GLY A 151 -2.76 12.80 -28.50
CA GLY A 151 -1.60 11.98 -28.07
C GLY A 151 -0.68 12.66 -27.06
N GLN A 152 -0.90 13.93 -26.71
CA GLN A 152 -0.14 14.62 -25.68
C GLN A 152 -0.82 14.47 -24.32
N ALA A 153 -0.08 14.00 -23.32
CA ALA A 153 -0.57 13.88 -21.95
C ALA A 153 -0.85 15.27 -21.36
N VAL A 154 -2.07 15.46 -20.84
CA VAL A 154 -2.53 16.73 -20.26
C VAL A 154 -2.53 16.65 -18.73
N CYS A 155 -2.99 15.53 -18.17
CA CYS A 155 -2.93 15.25 -16.74
C CYS A 155 -2.96 13.74 -16.49
N ALA A 156 -2.66 13.37 -15.26
CA ALA A 156 -2.71 12.00 -14.81
C ALA A 156 -3.17 11.93 -13.35
N VAL A 157 -3.74 10.79 -12.97
CA VAL A 157 -4.01 10.43 -11.58
C VAL A 157 -3.40 9.07 -11.31
N GLU A 158 -2.63 8.99 -10.23
CA GLU A 158 -2.04 7.74 -9.77
C GLU A 158 -3.12 6.81 -9.21
N ILE A 159 -2.99 5.52 -9.51
CA ILE A 159 -3.84 4.46 -8.96
C ILE A 159 -3.25 4.09 -7.60
N PRO A 160 -3.97 4.33 -6.49
CA PRO A 160 -3.44 4.08 -5.16
C PRO A 160 -3.10 2.61 -4.94
N GLY A 161 -2.01 2.34 -4.22
CA GLY A 161 -1.59 0.98 -3.87
C GLY A 161 -1.00 0.19 -5.03
N SER A 162 -0.73 0.82 -6.17
CA SER A 162 -0.29 0.12 -7.39
C SER A 162 1.19 -0.27 -7.41
N VAL A 163 2.01 0.25 -6.49
CA VAL A 163 3.43 -0.07 -6.36
C VAL A 163 3.61 -1.32 -5.50
N LEU A 164 4.36 -2.29 -6.02
CA LEU A 164 4.89 -3.41 -5.26
C LEU A 164 6.42 -3.36 -5.29
N ASP A 165 7.04 -3.28 -4.13
CA ASP A 165 8.49 -3.17 -3.96
C ASP A 165 9.15 -4.56 -4.01
N LEU A 166 8.90 -5.31 -5.09
CA LEU A 166 9.48 -6.64 -5.33
C LEU A 166 11.02 -6.54 -5.35
N GLY A 167 11.69 -7.53 -4.77
CA GLY A 167 13.15 -7.54 -4.65
C GLY A 167 13.70 -6.61 -3.56
N VAL A 168 12.87 -5.75 -2.97
CA VAL A 168 13.27 -4.84 -1.87
C VAL A 168 12.67 -5.30 -0.55
N VAL A 169 11.39 -5.64 -0.53
CA VAL A 169 10.67 -6.13 0.65
C VAL A 169 9.96 -7.45 0.34
N PRO A 170 9.65 -8.28 1.36
CA PRO A 170 8.82 -9.46 1.14
C PRO A 170 7.41 -9.06 0.71
N VAL A 171 6.86 -9.73 -0.30
CA VAL A 171 5.49 -9.53 -0.80
C VAL A 171 4.74 -10.85 -0.78
N GLY A 172 3.57 -10.87 -0.13
CA GLY A 172 2.81 -12.08 0.12
C GLY A 172 1.57 -12.23 -0.73
N PHE A 173 1.33 -13.47 -1.16
CA PHE A 173 0.22 -13.88 -2.00
C PHE A 173 -0.53 -15.06 -1.35
N ASP A 174 -1.86 -14.96 -1.30
CA ASP A 174 -2.73 -16.04 -0.85
C ASP A 174 -2.71 -17.19 -1.86
N SER A 175 -2.16 -18.32 -1.42
CA SER A 175 -2.04 -19.57 -2.20
C SER A 175 -2.90 -20.68 -1.60
N SER A 176 -3.94 -20.33 -0.82
CA SER A 176 -4.83 -21.30 -0.17
C SER A 176 -5.80 -21.96 -1.14
N ASP A 177 -6.11 -21.31 -2.26
CA ASP A 177 -6.95 -21.90 -3.31
C ASP A 177 -6.08 -22.49 -4.45
N GLU A 178 -6.61 -23.52 -5.12
CA GLU A 178 -6.00 -24.09 -6.33
C GLU A 178 -6.22 -23.17 -7.56
N SER A 179 -6.38 -21.87 -7.33
CA SER A 179 -6.53 -20.87 -8.38
C SER A 179 -5.25 -20.78 -9.21
N LEU A 180 -5.42 -20.45 -10.49
CA LEU A 180 -4.31 -20.14 -11.39
C LEU A 180 -3.68 -18.76 -11.12
N ARG A 181 -4.26 -17.99 -10.18
CA ARG A 181 -3.79 -16.67 -9.78
C ARG A 181 -3.91 -16.50 -8.27
N TRP A 182 -2.85 -16.01 -7.63
CA TRP A 182 -2.77 -15.81 -6.18
C TRP A 182 -2.86 -14.33 -5.85
N HIS A 183 -3.76 -13.96 -4.94
CA HIS A 183 -4.04 -12.56 -4.62
C HIS A 183 -3.01 -11.99 -3.65
N CYS A 184 -2.50 -10.78 -3.89
CA CYS A 184 -1.58 -10.09 -2.99
C CYS A 184 -2.29 -9.69 -1.68
N VAL A 185 -1.75 -10.14 -0.54
CA VAL A 185 -2.32 -9.90 0.79
C VAL A 185 -1.49 -8.95 1.65
N GLY A 186 -0.29 -8.58 1.20
CA GLY A 186 0.54 -7.60 1.89
C GLY A 186 1.96 -7.54 1.35
N GLN A 187 2.70 -6.51 1.77
CA GLN A 187 4.13 -6.36 1.54
C GLN A 187 4.81 -5.81 2.80
N SER A 188 6.12 -5.98 2.93
CA SER A 188 6.92 -5.66 4.12
C SER A 188 6.49 -6.46 5.36
N SER A 189 6.25 -5.82 6.51
CA SER A 189 5.64 -6.47 7.67
C SER A 189 4.12 -6.38 7.60
N PHE A 190 3.44 -7.53 7.67
CA PHE A 190 1.97 -7.57 7.63
C PHE A 190 1.39 -8.76 8.41
N THR A 191 0.10 -8.70 8.69
CA THR A 191 -0.65 -9.81 9.30
C THR A 191 -1.77 -10.22 8.36
N THR A 192 -1.94 -11.53 8.17
CA THR A 192 -2.98 -12.10 7.32
C THR A 192 -3.71 -13.24 8.03
N ARG A 193 -4.97 -13.46 7.63
CA ARG A 193 -5.78 -14.61 8.05
C ARG A 193 -5.46 -15.88 7.25
N VAL A 194 -4.77 -15.71 6.13
CA VAL A 194 -4.33 -16.78 5.24
C VAL A 194 -3.45 -17.75 6.00
N GLN A 195 -3.68 -19.05 5.76
CA GLN A 195 -2.88 -20.13 6.32
C GLN A 195 -1.86 -20.65 5.32
N ASP A 196 -2.16 -20.61 4.01
CA ASP A 196 -1.25 -21.02 2.95
C ASP A 196 -0.78 -19.79 2.16
N LEU A 197 0.41 -19.30 2.51
CA LEU A 197 0.97 -18.06 1.98
C LEU A 197 2.20 -18.35 1.14
N THR A 198 2.26 -17.69 -0.02
CA THR A 198 3.48 -17.61 -0.80
C THR A 198 4.11 -16.24 -0.66
N LEU A 199 5.38 -16.16 -0.26
CA LEU A 199 6.16 -14.93 -0.21
C LEU A 199 7.17 -14.88 -1.35
N LEU A 200 7.17 -13.78 -2.09
CA LEU A 200 8.31 -13.34 -2.90
C LEU A 200 9.24 -12.54 -1.99
N VAL A 201 10.47 -13.00 -1.83
CA VAL A 201 11.44 -12.46 -0.87
C VAL A 201 12.71 -12.01 -1.60
N PRO A 202 13.33 -10.87 -1.23
CA PRO A 202 14.61 -10.45 -1.82
C PRO A 202 15.68 -11.55 -1.77
N GLU A 203 16.47 -11.70 -2.82
CA GLU A 203 17.42 -12.82 -3.00
C GLU A 203 18.40 -12.99 -1.83
N ASP A 204 18.82 -11.93 -1.17
CA ASP A 204 19.80 -11.99 -0.07
C ASP A 204 19.17 -12.20 1.32
N SER A 205 17.85 -12.35 1.41
CA SER A 205 17.17 -12.42 2.71
C SER A 205 17.32 -13.78 3.40
N GLN A 206 17.62 -13.78 4.69
CA GLN A 206 17.47 -14.96 5.53
C GLN A 206 16.01 -15.11 5.94
N VAL A 207 15.46 -16.30 5.76
CA VAL A 207 14.06 -16.60 6.05
C VAL A 207 13.98 -17.63 7.16
N SER A 208 13.21 -17.33 8.20
CA SER A 208 12.91 -18.24 9.30
C SER A 208 11.42 -18.24 9.62
N SER A 209 10.93 -19.35 10.18
CA SER A 209 9.56 -19.49 10.63
C SER A 209 9.48 -19.95 12.08
N GLU A 210 8.43 -19.49 12.77
CA GLU A 210 8.01 -19.93 14.09
C GLU A 210 6.56 -20.42 13.97
N ASP A 211 6.28 -21.63 14.45
CA ASP A 211 4.95 -22.25 14.47
C ASP A 211 4.26 -22.48 13.10
N CYS A 212 4.94 -22.22 11.98
CA CYS A 212 4.47 -22.58 10.63
C CYS A 212 5.52 -23.36 9.84
N SER A 213 5.04 -24.19 8.91
CA SER A 213 5.91 -24.91 7.98
C SER A 213 6.44 -23.95 6.92
N VAL A 214 7.64 -24.23 6.40
CA VAL A 214 8.31 -23.41 5.39
C VAL A 214 8.99 -24.30 4.36
N ILE A 215 8.79 -23.98 3.08
CA ILE A 215 9.42 -24.65 1.95
C ILE A 215 9.86 -23.59 0.93
N GLU A 216 11.15 -23.54 0.63
CA GLU A 216 11.66 -22.76 -0.49
C GLU A 216 11.31 -23.45 -1.81
N GLN A 217 10.79 -22.69 -2.77
CA GLN A 217 10.46 -23.19 -4.11
C GLN A 217 11.58 -22.86 -5.09
N ALA A 218 11.77 -23.72 -6.09
CA ALA A 218 12.78 -23.53 -7.14
C ALA A 218 12.43 -22.42 -8.16
N LEU A 219 11.28 -21.75 -7.99
CA LEU A 219 10.81 -20.68 -8.85
C LEU A 219 11.47 -19.35 -8.46
N SER A 220 11.90 -18.57 -9.46
CA SER A 220 12.28 -17.17 -9.27
C SER A 220 11.40 -16.29 -10.15
N VAL A 221 10.90 -15.19 -9.58
CA VAL A 221 10.06 -14.22 -10.29
C VAL A 221 10.53 -12.81 -9.91
N PHE A 222 10.79 -11.94 -10.89
CA PHE A 222 11.28 -10.57 -10.65
C PHE A 222 12.51 -10.49 -9.72
N ASP A 223 13.50 -11.37 -9.92
CA ASP A 223 14.72 -11.43 -9.10
C ASP A 223 14.39 -11.58 -7.59
N THR A 224 13.41 -12.46 -7.29
CA THR A 224 13.02 -12.82 -5.92
C THR A 224 13.02 -14.32 -5.73
N ARG A 225 13.27 -14.76 -4.50
CA ARG A 225 13.10 -16.16 -4.08
C ARG A 225 11.69 -16.38 -3.57
N LEU A 226 11.11 -17.50 -3.95
CA LEU A 226 9.73 -17.83 -3.60
C LEU A 226 9.70 -18.83 -2.43
N TRP A 227 9.00 -18.47 -1.37
CA TRP A 227 8.85 -19.26 -0.15
C TRP A 227 7.39 -19.57 0.11
N HIS A 228 7.06 -20.82 0.34
CA HIS A 228 5.73 -21.26 0.72
C HIS A 228 5.66 -21.56 2.21
N PHE A 229 4.61 -21.06 2.86
CA PHE A 229 4.35 -21.25 4.27
C PHE A 229 2.94 -21.78 4.48
N SER A 230 2.79 -22.74 5.39
CA SER A 230 1.49 -23.30 5.74
C SER A 230 1.28 -23.34 7.27
N GLY A 231 0.06 -23.00 7.69
CA GLY A 231 -0.38 -23.02 9.10
C GLY A 231 -0.53 -21.62 9.72
N CYS A 232 -0.33 -21.55 11.04
CA CYS A 232 -0.48 -20.32 11.82
C CYS A 232 0.82 -20.03 12.55
N GLY A 233 1.46 -18.90 12.28
CA GLY A 233 2.79 -18.65 12.81
C GLY A 233 3.36 -17.29 12.44
N ARG A 234 4.65 -17.12 12.67
CA ARG A 234 5.41 -15.93 12.29
C ARG A 234 6.51 -16.31 11.31
N VAL A 235 6.65 -15.51 10.27
CA VAL A 235 7.77 -15.56 9.34
C VAL A 235 8.60 -14.31 9.54
N THR A 236 9.91 -14.49 9.63
CA THR A 236 10.87 -13.39 9.67
C THR A 236 11.71 -13.43 8.41
N CYS A 237 11.76 -12.31 7.70
CA CYS A 237 12.65 -12.10 6.58
C CYS A 237 13.67 -11.03 6.99
N ALA A 238 14.94 -11.41 7.08
CA ALA A 238 16.02 -10.54 7.51
C ALA A 238 17.03 -10.31 6.37
N ASN A 239 17.25 -9.06 6.02
CA ASN A 239 18.37 -8.61 5.20
C ASN A 239 19.03 -7.40 5.90
N GLU A 240 19.11 -6.23 5.25
CA GLU A 240 19.44 -4.96 5.92
C GLU A 240 18.35 -4.56 6.93
N ASP A 241 17.09 -4.79 6.55
CA ASP A 241 15.91 -4.63 7.38
C ASP A 241 15.35 -5.99 7.83
N VAL A 242 14.57 -5.97 8.91
CA VAL A 242 13.86 -7.15 9.42
C VAL A 242 12.37 -6.97 9.28
N PHE A 243 11.74 -7.85 8.50
CA PHE A 243 10.29 -7.88 8.29
C PHE A 243 9.66 -9.06 9.02
N SER A 244 8.52 -8.80 9.67
CA SER A 244 7.74 -9.81 10.39
C SER A 244 6.37 -9.98 9.74
N ILE A 245 6.08 -11.19 9.27
CA ILE A 245 4.81 -11.58 8.67
C ILE A 245 4.10 -12.55 9.62
N ARG A 246 2.83 -12.29 9.96
CA ARG A 246 2.03 -13.18 10.81
C ARG A 246 0.91 -13.84 10.01
N LEU A 247 0.89 -15.18 10.01
CA LEU A 247 -0.08 -16.02 9.28
C LEU A 247 -1.16 -16.55 10.23
N GLY A 248 -2.35 -16.83 9.69
CA GLY A 248 -3.47 -17.37 10.45
C GLY A 248 -4.00 -16.44 11.57
N GLY A 249 -3.62 -15.16 11.58
CA GLY A 249 -4.01 -14.20 12.60
C GLY A 249 -5.41 -13.66 12.35
N ALA A 250 -6.32 -13.77 13.34
CA ALA A 250 -7.44 -12.85 13.41
C ALA A 250 -6.88 -11.42 13.56
N GLN A 251 -7.46 -10.41 12.88
CA GLN A 251 -7.01 -9.01 12.96
C GLN A 251 -6.69 -8.65 14.41
N SER A 252 -5.41 -8.56 14.74
CA SER A 252 -4.96 -8.23 16.09
C SER A 252 -4.73 -6.73 16.16
N PHE A 253 -5.72 -5.92 15.79
CA PHE A 253 -5.83 -4.57 16.34
C PHE A 253 -6.39 -4.72 17.76
N ASN A 254 -5.57 -5.26 18.68
CA ASN A 254 -5.72 -5.36 20.15
C ASN A 254 -5.13 -6.67 20.69
N SER A 255 -3.84 -6.94 20.43
CA SER A 255 -3.07 -7.68 21.44
C SER A 255 -2.25 -6.67 22.23
N PRO A 256 -2.33 -6.66 23.58
CA PRO A 256 -1.43 -5.85 24.37
C PRO A 256 0.01 -6.25 24.05
N ILE A 257 0.85 -5.25 23.82
CA ILE A 257 2.30 -5.45 23.64
C ILE A 257 2.81 -6.13 24.92
N GLU A 258 3.27 -7.38 24.80
CA GLU A 258 3.93 -8.07 25.89
C GLU A 258 5.43 -7.76 25.82
N LEU A 259 5.89 -6.83 26.66
CA LEU A 259 7.31 -6.54 26.83
C LEU A 259 7.95 -7.64 27.67
N LYS A 260 8.93 -8.35 27.12
CA LYS A 260 9.76 -9.30 27.86
C LYS A 260 11.10 -8.65 28.19
N GLY A 261 11.46 -8.61 29.48
CA GLY A 261 12.73 -8.12 30.00
C GLY A 261 12.92 -8.48 31.48
N LYS A 262 14.14 -8.36 32.01
CA LYS A 262 14.39 -8.54 33.45
C LYS A 262 13.94 -7.29 34.22
N LEU A 263 13.05 -7.48 35.20
CA LEU A 263 12.64 -6.44 36.13
C LEU A 263 13.83 -6.11 37.07
N LEU A 264 14.16 -4.83 37.21
CA LEU A 264 15.17 -4.36 38.16
C LEU A 264 14.50 -4.00 39.50
N ASP A 265 15.09 -4.42 40.62
CA ASP A 265 14.55 -4.20 41.98
C ASP A 265 14.84 -2.80 42.55
N TYR A 266 15.31 -1.84 41.73
CA TYR A 266 15.60 -0.48 42.19
C TYR A 266 14.41 0.46 41.97
N PRO A 267 14.08 1.34 42.93
CA PRO A 267 12.99 2.28 42.80
C PRO A 267 13.32 3.38 41.79
N THR A 268 12.80 3.28 40.56
CA THR A 268 12.84 4.34 39.54
C THR A 268 11.50 5.04 39.42
N ARG A 269 11.46 6.26 38.87
CA ARG A 269 10.23 6.87 38.35
C ARG A 269 10.39 7.12 36.84
N PRO A 270 9.57 6.49 35.99
CA PRO A 270 8.51 5.53 36.33
C PRO A 270 9.05 4.19 36.85
N SER A 271 8.19 3.48 37.59
CA SER A 271 8.52 2.36 38.49
C SER A 271 8.70 1.00 37.83
N ALA A 272 8.91 0.96 36.51
CA ALA A 272 9.30 -0.25 35.79
C ALA A 272 10.14 0.14 34.58
N LEU A 273 11.37 -0.33 34.54
CA LEU A 273 12.31 -0.14 33.45
C LEU A 273 12.82 -1.52 33.02
N HIS A 274 12.61 -1.87 31.75
CA HIS A 274 13.10 -3.12 31.16
C HIS A 274 14.25 -2.78 30.20
N LEU A 275 15.41 -3.39 30.38
CA LEU A 275 16.55 -3.29 29.46
C LEU A 275 16.70 -4.61 28.70
N SER A 276 17.07 -4.50 27.42
CA SER A 276 17.41 -5.61 26.50
C SER A 276 18.70 -6.31 26.91
#